data_AF-X1VHV7-F1
#
_entry.id   AF-X1VHV7-F1
#
_cell.length_a   1.000
_cell.length_b   1.000
_cell.length_c   1.000
_cell.angle_alpha   90.00
_cell.angle_beta   90.00
_cell.angle_gamma   90.00
#
_symmetry.space_group_name_H-M   'P 1'
#
loop_
_entity.id
_entity.type
_entity.pdbx_description
1 polymer ?
#
loop_
_entity_poly.entity_id
_entity_poly.type
_entity_poly.pdbx_seq_one_letter_code
_entity_poly.pdbx_strand_id
1 'polypeptide(L)'
;YYEQTSQYYEAQTEYQKNIDEFLNEIKERRDKGEEFTIEEIEEEIPREPKQPTPPIFYVTPPKKDYIINLPPGRYKIRIRAEDGTIVQDCEKELVTFTSRRTGGTGYEIIPGNRWTRREACDDPSWLIYAAGKNTLYFSPFIQDEYNELYYNKLLDPQNPGREEKWRWVHIQAVKDVTLLFSKGKETLQRIVRVPYYVEQIQGPELGYEIVEFNPEEMFDRQATFEGYKLDLAPTLEKVSYEII
;
A
#
# COMPACT_ATOMS: atom_id res chain seq x y z
N TYR A 1 18.09 19.20 -6.21
CA TYR A 1 18.81 17.98 -6.65
C TYR A 1 20.31 18.14 -6.52
N TYR A 2 21.02 18.86 -7.41
CA TYR A 2 22.49 18.97 -7.33
C TYR A 2 23.03 19.43 -5.97
N GLU A 3 22.36 20.38 -5.31
CA GLU A 3 22.71 20.81 -3.95
C GLU A 3 22.48 19.72 -2.89
N GLN A 4 21.36 18.99 -2.97
CA GLN A 4 21.08 17.84 -2.10
C GLN A 4 22.04 16.68 -2.35
N THR A 5 22.48 16.50 -3.60
CA THR A 5 23.51 15.53 -3.97
C THR A 5 24.87 15.91 -3.38
N SER A 6 25.23 17.19 -3.40
CA SER A 6 26.45 17.69 -2.74
C SER A 6 26.42 17.44 -1.24
N GLN A 7 25.31 17.81 -0.58
CA GLN A 7 25.09 17.57 0.85
C GLN A 7 25.14 16.09 1.20
N TYR A 8 24.59 15.23 0.34
CA TYR A 8 24.67 13.78 0.51
C TYR A 8 26.12 13.27 0.46
N TYR A 9 26.92 13.72 -0.50
CA TYR A 9 28.33 13.29 -0.59
C TYR A 9 29.19 13.81 0.57
N GLU A 10 28.92 15.02 1.06
CA GLU A 10 29.55 15.56 2.27
C GLU A 10 29.18 14.71 3.50
N ALA A 11 27.88 14.45 3.69
CA ALA A 11 27.40 13.59 4.78
C ALA A 11 27.92 12.15 4.66
N GLN A 12 28.10 11.63 3.44
CA GLN A 12 28.64 10.29 3.21
C GLN A 12 30.13 10.21 3.56
N THR A 13 30.87 11.29 3.31
CA THR A 13 32.29 11.40 3.68
C THR A 13 32.44 11.45 5.21
N GLU A 14 31.59 12.24 5.87
CA GLU A 14 31.56 12.33 7.33
C GLU A 14 31.12 11.01 7.98
N TYR A 15 30.10 10.36 7.43
CA TYR A 15 29.68 9.02 7.83
C TYR A 15 30.81 8.00 7.73
N GLN A 16 31.54 7.96 6.60
CA GLN A 16 32.65 7.03 6.41
C GLN A 16 33.77 7.25 7.44
N LYS A 17 34.04 8.52 7.77
CA LYS A 17 35.02 8.84 8.81
C LYS A 17 34.53 8.38 10.20
N ASN A 18 33.28 8.68 10.53
CA ASN A 18 32.70 8.34 11.83
C ASN A 18 32.59 6.83 12.03
N ILE A 19 32.24 6.07 10.98
CA ILE A 19 32.17 4.60 11.07
C ILE A 19 33.56 3.98 11.19
N ASP A 20 34.57 4.52 10.50
CA ASP A 20 35.95 4.04 10.62
C ASP A 20 36.52 4.33 12.02
N GLU A 21 36.23 5.50 12.59
CA GLU A 21 36.60 5.85 13.98
C GLU A 21 35.89 4.93 14.99
N PHE A 22 34.58 4.74 14.85
CA PHE A 22 33.77 3.84 15.68
C PHE A 22 34.29 2.39 15.63
N LEU A 23 34.59 1.87 14.44
CA LEU A 23 35.11 0.51 14.28
C LEU A 23 36.50 0.32 14.91
N ASN A 24 37.35 1.36 14.87
CA ASN A 24 38.65 1.32 15.54
C ASN A 24 38.51 1.37 17.07
N GLU A 25 37.61 2.20 17.59
CA GLU A 25 37.33 2.30 19.02
C GLU A 25 36.79 0.97 19.58
N ILE A 26 35.79 0.38 18.91
CA ILE A 26 35.25 -0.94 19.28
C ILE A 26 36.33 -2.01 19.25
N LYS A 27 37.23 -1.98 18.25
CA LYS A 27 38.34 -2.93 18.16
C LYS A 27 39.32 -2.79 19.33
N GLU A 28 39.73 -1.57 19.69
CA GLU A 28 40.64 -1.35 20.82
C GLU A 28 40.03 -1.76 22.17
N ARG A 29 38.74 -1.49 22.36
CA ARG A 29 38.01 -1.88 23.57
C ARG A 29 37.84 -3.40 23.66
N ARG A 30 37.58 -4.07 22.54
CA ARG A 30 37.55 -5.54 22.44
C ARG A 30 38.92 -6.16 22.74
N ASP A 31 40.01 -5.57 22.24
CA ASP A 31 41.38 -6.03 22.52
C ASP A 31 41.76 -5.87 24.02
N LYS A 32 41.10 -4.94 24.74
CA LYS A 32 41.22 -4.77 26.20
C LYS A 32 40.32 -5.73 27.01
N GLY A 33 39.53 -6.56 26.34
CA GLY A 33 38.67 -7.56 26.97
C GLY A 33 37.31 -7.05 27.43
N GLU A 34 36.85 -5.90 26.94
CA GLU A 34 35.45 -5.47 27.11
C GLU A 34 34.51 -6.36 26.28
N GLU A 35 33.45 -6.85 26.92
CA GLU A 35 32.34 -7.50 26.24
C GLU A 35 31.25 -6.47 25.97
N PHE A 36 30.68 -6.54 24.77
CA PHE A 36 29.63 -5.65 24.30
C PHE A 36 28.36 -6.45 24.05
N THR A 37 27.22 -5.86 24.39
CA THR A 37 25.94 -6.38 23.89
C THR A 37 25.69 -5.87 22.46
N ILE A 38 24.86 -6.60 21.70
CA ILE A 38 24.52 -6.22 20.32
C ILE A 38 23.75 -4.88 20.33
N GLU A 39 22.91 -4.67 21.34
CA GLU A 39 22.10 -3.45 21.50
C GLU A 39 22.97 -2.19 21.73
N GLU A 40 24.02 -2.28 22.54
CA GLU A 40 24.94 -1.14 22.80
C GLU A 40 25.71 -0.72 21.53
N ILE A 41 26.11 -1.69 20.70
CA ILE A 41 26.80 -1.40 19.44
C ILE A 41 25.84 -0.77 18.42
N GLU A 42 24.59 -1.21 18.40
CA GLU A 42 23.55 -0.68 17.51
C GLU A 42 23.14 0.76 17.85
N GLU A 43 23.14 1.15 19.12
CA GLU A 43 22.85 2.55 19.51
C GLU A 43 23.98 3.51 19.12
N GLU A 44 25.24 3.07 19.22
CA GLU A 44 26.41 3.91 18.96
C GLU A 44 26.84 3.92 17.49
N ILE A 45 26.33 3.02 16.65
CA ILE A 45 26.71 2.95 15.24
C ILE A 45 26.27 4.23 14.50
N PRO A 46 27.20 4.92 13.79
CA PRO A 46 26.85 6.04 12.92
C PRO A 46 25.75 5.65 11.91
N ARG A 47 24.86 6.59 11.58
CA ARG A 47 23.74 6.36 10.64
C ARG A 47 24.11 6.77 9.21
N GLU A 48 23.87 5.88 8.25
CA GLU A 48 24.14 6.17 6.85
C GLU A 48 23.19 7.26 6.31
N PRO A 49 23.71 8.27 5.58
CA PRO A 49 22.86 9.30 4.99
C PRO A 49 21.95 8.73 3.89
N LYS A 50 20.75 9.29 3.75
CA LYS A 50 19.79 8.86 2.71
C LYS A 50 20.08 9.53 1.37
N GLN A 51 20.16 8.74 0.30
CA GLN A 51 20.36 9.24 -1.05
C GLN A 51 19.19 10.12 -1.52
N PRO A 52 19.45 11.28 -2.15
CA PRO A 52 18.40 12.13 -2.68
C PRO A 52 17.72 11.45 -3.87
N THR A 53 16.40 11.60 -3.96
CA THR A 53 15.63 11.05 -5.08
C THR A 53 15.96 11.82 -6.37
N PRO A 54 16.27 11.14 -7.49
CA PRO A 54 16.54 11.80 -8.75
C PRO A 54 15.32 12.57 -9.25
N PRO A 55 15.51 13.72 -9.93
CA PRO A 55 14.41 14.44 -10.53
C PRO A 55 13.81 13.59 -11.66
N ILE A 56 12.49 13.58 -11.74
CA ILE A 56 11.77 12.93 -12.83
C ILE A 56 11.90 13.84 -14.05
N PHE A 57 12.69 13.44 -15.06
CA PHE A 57 13.01 14.26 -16.23
C PHE A 57 11.89 14.34 -17.28
N TYR A 58 10.78 13.63 -17.10
CA TYR A 58 9.67 13.66 -18.04
C TYR A 58 8.61 14.66 -17.57
N VAL A 59 8.82 15.92 -17.91
CA VAL A 59 7.73 16.90 -17.91
C VAL A 59 7.24 17.04 -19.34
N THR A 60 6.06 16.51 -19.64
CA THR A 60 5.38 16.87 -20.89
C THR A 60 5.05 18.37 -20.80
N PRO A 61 5.57 19.23 -21.70
CA PRO A 61 5.31 20.65 -21.61
C PRO A 61 3.79 20.89 -21.71
N PRO A 62 3.22 21.82 -20.92
CA PRO A 62 1.79 22.10 -20.97
C PRO A 62 1.43 22.56 -22.38
N LYS A 63 0.55 21.82 -23.04
CA LYS A 63 -0.01 22.19 -24.34
C LYS A 63 -1.28 23.01 -24.11
N LYS A 64 -1.54 23.97 -25.00
CA LYS A 64 -2.85 24.61 -25.08
C LYS A 64 -3.82 23.61 -25.71
N ASP A 65 -4.54 22.91 -24.85
CA ASP A 65 -5.56 21.93 -25.24
C ASP A 65 -6.94 22.35 -24.74
N TYR A 66 -7.97 21.69 -25.27
CA TYR A 66 -9.36 21.94 -24.90
C TYR A 66 -9.69 21.19 -23.61
N ILE A 67 -10.18 21.91 -22.60
CA ILE A 67 -10.77 21.30 -21.40
C ILE A 67 -12.22 21.01 -21.72
N ILE A 68 -12.56 19.72 -21.77
CA ILE A 68 -13.93 19.25 -22.04
C ILE A 68 -14.47 18.65 -20.75
N ASN A 69 -15.43 19.33 -20.12
CA ASN A 69 -16.14 18.83 -18.95
C ASN A 69 -17.56 18.44 -19.36
N LEU A 70 -17.80 17.14 -19.50
CA LEU A 70 -19.08 16.59 -19.96
C LEU A 70 -19.73 15.79 -18.84
N PRO A 71 -21.04 15.95 -18.60
CA PRO A 71 -21.77 15.07 -17.71
C PRO A 71 -21.78 13.62 -18.28
N PRO A 72 -22.17 12.62 -17.48
CA PRO A 72 -22.33 11.25 -17.97
C PRO A 72 -23.28 11.18 -19.17
N GLY A 73 -22.87 10.49 -20.23
CA GLY A 73 -23.62 10.42 -21.48
C GLY A 73 -22.80 9.84 -22.64
N ARG A 74 -23.45 9.75 -23.81
CA ARG A 74 -22.80 9.37 -25.07
C ARG A 74 -22.70 10.59 -25.97
N TYR A 75 -21.50 10.85 -26.46
CA TYR A 75 -21.14 12.00 -27.25
C TYR A 75 -20.44 11.57 -28.53
N LYS A 76 -20.38 12.48 -29.50
CA LYS A 76 -19.58 12.32 -30.71
C LYS A 76 -18.55 13.42 -30.77
N ILE A 77 -17.29 13.04 -30.90
CA ILE A 77 -16.18 13.98 -31.15
C ILE A 77 -15.89 13.97 -32.64
N ARG A 78 -15.76 15.16 -33.22
CA ARG A 78 -15.44 15.38 -34.64
C ARG A 78 -14.50 16.57 -34.75
N ILE A 79 -13.60 16.52 -35.73
CA ILE A 79 -12.72 17.62 -36.11
C ILE A 79 -13.29 18.26 -37.37
N ARG A 80 -13.40 19.59 -37.37
CA ARG A 80 -13.72 20.37 -38.56
C ARG A 80 -12.45 21.00 -39.13
N ALA A 81 -12.28 20.93 -40.44
CA ALA A 81 -11.27 21.70 -41.16
C ALA A 81 -11.65 23.18 -41.21
N GLU A 82 -10.72 24.03 -41.66
CA GLU A 82 -10.93 25.49 -41.75
C GLU A 82 -12.10 25.87 -42.66
N ASP A 83 -12.40 25.05 -43.66
CA ASP A 83 -13.53 25.20 -44.58
C ASP A 83 -14.89 24.74 -43.99
N GLY A 84 -14.89 24.29 -42.73
CA GLY A 84 -16.07 23.80 -42.03
C GLY A 84 -16.44 22.34 -42.32
N THR A 85 -15.73 21.66 -43.21
CA THR A 85 -15.95 20.24 -43.51
C THR A 85 -15.48 19.35 -42.35
N ILE A 86 -16.09 18.18 -42.19
CA ILE A 86 -15.66 17.19 -41.20
C ILE A 86 -14.47 16.43 -41.78
N VAL A 87 -13.36 16.38 -41.04
CA VAL A 87 -12.18 15.61 -41.43
C VAL A 87 -12.55 14.13 -41.53
N GLN A 88 -12.15 13.47 -42.61
CA GLN A 88 -12.46 12.06 -42.81
C GLN A 88 -11.92 11.19 -41.65
N ASP A 89 -12.71 10.19 -41.23
CA ASP A 89 -12.38 9.21 -40.19
C ASP A 89 -12.08 9.80 -38.78
N CYS A 90 -12.41 11.09 -38.56
CA CYS A 90 -12.23 11.75 -37.27
C CYS A 90 -13.36 11.52 -36.27
N GLU A 91 -14.49 10.94 -36.70
CA GLU A 91 -15.64 10.71 -35.82
C GLU A 91 -15.32 9.60 -34.82
N LYS A 92 -15.44 9.93 -33.53
CA LYS A 92 -15.32 8.98 -32.42
C LYS A 92 -16.53 9.10 -31.50
N GLU A 93 -17.02 7.96 -31.03
CA GLU A 93 -17.96 7.94 -29.91
C GLU A 93 -17.19 8.11 -28.61
N LEU A 94 -17.66 9.04 -27.76
CA LEU A 94 -17.15 9.25 -26.42
C LEU A 94 -18.25 8.85 -25.44
N VAL A 95 -17.93 7.94 -24.52
CA VAL A 95 -18.82 7.57 -23.42
C VAL A 95 -18.23 8.14 -22.14
N THR A 96 -18.97 9.03 -21.49
CA THR A 96 -18.66 9.49 -20.14
C THR A 96 -19.61 8.78 -19.16
N PHE A 97 -19.06 8.29 -18.06
CA PHE A 97 -19.80 7.51 -17.08
C PHE A 97 -19.29 7.81 -15.67
N THR A 98 -20.06 7.40 -14.68
CA THR A 98 -19.71 7.55 -13.26
C THR A 98 -20.03 6.26 -12.51
N SER A 99 -19.58 6.17 -11.26
CA SER A 99 -19.90 5.06 -10.37
C SER A 99 -21.40 5.04 -10.04
N ARG A 100 -21.95 3.84 -9.89
CA ARG A 100 -23.36 3.65 -9.48
C ARG A 100 -23.53 3.77 -7.97
N ARG A 101 -22.54 3.29 -7.22
CA ARG A 101 -22.46 3.38 -5.76
C ARG A 101 -21.10 3.93 -5.38
N THR A 102 -21.08 4.80 -4.38
CA THR A 102 -19.87 5.48 -3.93
C THR A 102 -19.67 5.34 -2.44
N GLY A 103 -18.41 5.38 -2.01
CA GLY A 103 -18.07 5.43 -0.58
C GLY A 103 -18.33 4.13 0.18
N GLY A 104 -18.35 2.99 -0.52
CA GLY A 104 -18.34 1.69 0.15
C GLY A 104 -17.00 1.45 0.83
N THR A 105 -16.97 0.59 1.85
CA THR A 105 -15.73 0.13 2.47
C THR A 105 -15.50 -1.33 2.12
N GLY A 106 -14.33 -1.63 1.57
CA GLY A 106 -13.84 -2.97 1.32
C GLY A 106 -12.59 -3.25 2.16
N TYR A 107 -12.20 -4.52 2.25
CA TYR A 107 -10.99 -4.91 2.96
C TYR A 107 -10.09 -5.73 2.04
N GLU A 108 -8.79 -5.46 2.10
CA GLU A 108 -7.78 -6.43 1.73
C GLU A 108 -7.34 -7.16 3.00
N ILE A 109 -7.39 -8.48 2.97
CA ILE A 109 -7.12 -9.34 4.12
C ILE A 109 -5.85 -10.14 3.83
N ILE A 110 -4.87 -10.03 4.72
CA ILE A 110 -3.66 -10.85 4.70
C ILE A 110 -3.80 -11.90 5.80
N PRO A 111 -3.88 -13.20 5.46
CA PRO A 111 -3.85 -14.27 6.46
C PRO A 111 -2.44 -14.42 7.03
N GLY A 112 -2.31 -14.52 8.35
CA GLY A 112 -1.01 -14.67 9.02
C GLY A 112 -0.26 -15.95 8.63
N ASN A 113 -0.98 -16.99 8.18
CA ASN A 113 -0.38 -18.23 7.68
C ASN A 113 -0.02 -18.18 6.18
N ARG A 114 -0.43 -17.14 5.44
CA ARG A 114 -0.11 -16.95 4.02
C ARG A 114 0.08 -15.46 3.69
N TRP A 115 1.12 -14.84 4.25
CA TRP A 115 1.34 -13.38 4.15
C TRP A 115 1.47 -12.86 2.71
N THR A 116 2.01 -13.67 1.79
CA THR A 116 2.18 -13.31 0.38
C THR A 116 0.88 -13.29 -0.42
N ARG A 117 -0.22 -13.79 0.17
CA ARG A 117 -1.54 -13.82 -0.46
C ARG A 117 -2.45 -12.79 0.18
N ARG A 118 -2.80 -11.78 -0.61
CA ARG A 118 -3.83 -10.80 -0.29
C ARG A 118 -5.18 -11.30 -0.81
N GLU A 119 -6.18 -11.35 0.06
CA GLU A 119 -7.53 -11.76 -0.26
C GLU A 119 -8.43 -10.51 -0.26
N ALA A 120 -9.11 -10.25 -1.38
CA ALA A 120 -10.05 -9.13 -1.47
C ALA A 120 -11.38 -9.51 -0.81
N CYS A 121 -11.95 -8.57 -0.06
CA CYS A 121 -13.30 -8.61 0.48
C CYS A 121 -13.97 -7.27 0.14
N ASP A 122 -14.26 -7.09 -1.14
CA ASP A 122 -14.76 -5.85 -1.74
C ASP A 122 -16.28 -5.86 -1.95
N ASP A 123 -16.92 -7.02 -2.12
CA ASP A 123 -18.39 -7.06 -2.16
C ASP A 123 -18.98 -6.99 -0.73
N PRO A 124 -19.87 -6.01 -0.44
CA PRO A 124 -20.49 -5.87 0.88
C PRO A 124 -21.32 -7.08 1.34
N SER A 125 -21.69 -7.98 0.43
CA SER A 125 -22.43 -9.21 0.74
C SER A 125 -21.52 -10.39 1.14
N TRP A 126 -20.20 -10.25 0.96
CA TRP A 126 -19.28 -11.34 1.26
C TRP A 126 -19.09 -11.54 2.76
N LEU A 127 -18.91 -12.81 3.13
CA LEU A 127 -18.67 -13.25 4.49
C LEU A 127 -17.23 -13.74 4.61
N ILE A 128 -16.54 -13.30 5.66
CA ILE A 128 -15.19 -13.75 5.97
C ILE A 128 -15.29 -15.03 6.80
N TYR A 129 -14.80 -16.14 6.26
CA TYR A 129 -14.74 -17.41 6.95
C TYR A 129 -13.32 -17.64 7.49
N ALA A 130 -13.23 -17.88 8.80
CA ALA A 130 -11.98 -18.27 9.46
C ALA A 130 -12.21 -19.53 10.30
N ALA A 131 -11.21 -20.41 10.35
CA ALA A 131 -11.28 -21.66 11.10
C ALA A 131 -10.15 -21.74 12.14
N GLY A 132 -10.51 -22.13 13.38
CA GLY A 132 -9.56 -22.36 14.45
C GLY A 132 -8.85 -21.09 14.93
N LYS A 133 -7.61 -21.26 15.43
CA LYS A 133 -6.73 -20.15 15.77
C LYS A 133 -6.22 -19.53 14.46
N ASN A 134 -6.57 -18.29 14.19
CA ASN A 134 -6.13 -17.61 12.97
C ASN A 134 -5.86 -16.13 13.24
N THR A 135 -4.84 -15.59 12.57
CA THR A 135 -4.51 -14.16 12.63
C THR A 135 -4.81 -13.56 11.26
N LEU A 136 -5.59 -12.50 11.24
CA LEU A 136 -5.95 -11.78 10.02
C LEU A 136 -5.49 -10.34 10.13
N TYR A 137 -4.85 -9.82 9.09
CA TYR A 137 -4.47 -8.42 9.00
C TYR A 137 -5.37 -7.75 7.96
N PHE A 138 -6.16 -6.78 8.41
CA PHE A 138 -7.07 -6.03 7.57
C PHE A 138 -6.41 -4.77 7.05
N SER A 139 -6.66 -4.43 5.79
CA SER A 139 -6.31 -3.16 5.17
C SER A 139 -7.57 -2.59 4.52
N PRO A 140 -8.32 -1.72 5.22
CA PRO A 140 -9.56 -1.15 4.72
C PRO A 140 -9.30 -0.13 3.62
N PHE A 141 -10.23 -0.05 2.67
CA PHE A 141 -10.21 0.92 1.60
C PHE A 141 -11.61 1.41 1.22
N ILE A 142 -11.67 2.63 0.72
CA ILE A 142 -12.85 3.17 0.06
C ILE A 142 -12.92 2.59 -1.35
N GLN A 143 -14.13 2.21 -1.74
CA GLN A 143 -14.44 1.61 -3.03
C GLN A 143 -15.72 2.16 -3.63
N ASP A 144 -15.72 2.16 -4.96
CA ASP A 144 -16.84 2.59 -5.78
C ASP A 144 -17.22 1.47 -6.75
N GLU A 145 -18.51 1.37 -7.06
CA GLU A 145 -19.05 0.36 -7.97
C GLU A 145 -19.17 0.94 -9.38
N TYR A 146 -18.44 0.35 -10.33
CA TYR A 146 -18.48 0.73 -11.74
C TYR A 146 -18.98 -0.40 -12.62
N ASN A 147 -19.49 -0.04 -13.80
CA ASN A 147 -19.77 -1.00 -14.85
C ASN A 147 -18.46 -1.67 -15.32
N GLU A 148 -18.44 -3.00 -15.41
CA GLU A 148 -17.23 -3.76 -15.76
C GLU A 148 -16.69 -3.36 -17.13
N LEU A 149 -17.56 -3.28 -18.15
CA LEU A 149 -17.17 -2.88 -19.50
C LEU A 149 -16.57 -1.47 -19.52
N TYR A 150 -17.27 -0.49 -18.96
CA TYR A 150 -16.85 0.91 -19.06
C TYR A 150 -15.54 1.17 -18.28
N TYR A 151 -15.39 0.59 -17.09
CA TYR A 151 -14.18 0.73 -16.29
C TYR A 151 -12.98 0.03 -16.96
N ASN A 152 -13.16 -1.18 -17.50
CA ASN A 152 -12.08 -1.86 -18.21
C ASN A 152 -11.62 -1.06 -19.44
N LYS A 153 -12.55 -0.50 -20.22
CA LYS A 153 -12.25 0.36 -21.38
C LYS A 153 -11.56 1.67 -21.02
N LEU A 154 -11.80 2.20 -19.81
CA LEU A 154 -11.11 3.37 -19.30
C LEU A 154 -9.64 3.09 -19.01
N LEU A 155 -9.31 1.91 -18.44
CA LEU A 155 -7.93 1.51 -18.15
C LEU A 155 -7.18 1.05 -19.39
N ASP A 156 -7.85 0.27 -20.24
CA ASP A 156 -7.31 -0.22 -21.50
C ASP A 156 -8.45 -0.31 -22.54
N PRO A 157 -8.44 0.57 -23.57
CA PRO A 157 -9.47 0.57 -24.61
C PRO A 157 -9.66 -0.76 -25.36
N GLN A 158 -8.67 -1.65 -25.35
CA GLN A 158 -8.75 -2.97 -25.99
C GLN A 158 -9.32 -4.04 -25.04
N ASN A 159 -9.35 -3.79 -23.74
CA ASN A 159 -9.80 -4.75 -22.74
C ASN A 159 -11.30 -5.06 -22.93
N PRO A 160 -11.71 -6.35 -23.00
CA PRO A 160 -13.10 -6.72 -23.01
C PRO A 160 -13.78 -6.44 -21.66
N GLY A 161 -15.11 -6.43 -21.66
CA GLY A 161 -15.90 -6.40 -20.44
C GLY A 161 -17.36 -6.67 -20.74
N ARG A 162 -18.16 -6.80 -19.69
CA ARG A 162 -19.58 -7.10 -19.80
C ARG A 162 -20.40 -5.90 -19.35
N GLU A 163 -21.34 -5.48 -20.19
CA GLU A 163 -22.20 -4.32 -19.90
C GLU A 163 -23.21 -4.64 -18.78
N GLU A 164 -23.57 -5.91 -18.61
CA GLU A 164 -24.47 -6.39 -17.57
C GLU A 164 -23.81 -6.56 -16.19
N LYS A 165 -22.48 -6.45 -16.11
CA LYS A 165 -21.73 -6.66 -14.88
C LYS A 165 -21.26 -5.37 -14.23
N TRP A 166 -21.21 -5.44 -12.90
CA TRP A 166 -20.70 -4.40 -12.03
C TRP A 166 -19.53 -4.96 -11.23
N ARG A 167 -18.57 -4.09 -10.90
CA ARG A 167 -17.42 -4.44 -10.08
C ARG A 167 -17.12 -3.32 -9.09
N TRP A 168 -16.68 -3.72 -7.91
CA TRP A 168 -16.08 -2.80 -6.96
C TRP A 168 -14.64 -2.50 -7.37
N VAL A 169 -14.23 -1.25 -7.15
CA VAL A 169 -12.91 -0.75 -7.47
C VAL A 169 -12.34 -0.04 -6.25
N HIS A 170 -11.15 -0.44 -5.83
CA HIS A 170 -10.39 0.24 -4.76
C HIS A 170 -9.99 1.65 -5.23
N ILE A 171 -10.51 2.67 -4.56
CA ILE A 171 -10.23 4.09 -4.82
C ILE A 171 -9.10 4.61 -3.93
N GLN A 172 -9.23 4.43 -2.62
CA GLN A 172 -8.29 4.99 -1.66
C GLN A 172 -8.21 4.14 -0.39
N ALA A 173 -6.99 3.88 0.08
CA ALA A 173 -6.78 3.24 1.38
C ALA A 173 -7.31 4.11 2.52
N VAL A 174 -8.01 3.49 3.49
CA VAL A 174 -8.48 4.16 4.70
C VAL A 174 -7.38 4.10 5.75
N LYS A 175 -6.92 5.28 6.17
CA LYS A 175 -5.91 5.46 7.21
C LYS A 175 -6.53 6.16 8.43
N ASP A 176 -5.85 6.05 9.57
CA ASP A 176 -6.19 6.79 10.80
C ASP A 176 -7.60 6.49 11.36
N VAL A 177 -8.04 5.24 11.23
CA VAL A 177 -9.29 4.74 11.83
C VAL A 177 -8.98 3.71 12.92
N THR A 178 -10.00 3.36 13.71
CA THR A 178 -9.94 2.23 14.64
C THR A 178 -10.92 1.19 14.16
N LEU A 179 -10.45 -0.03 13.93
CA LEU A 179 -11.30 -1.15 13.55
C LEU A 179 -11.90 -1.76 14.84
N LEU A 180 -13.22 -1.94 14.85
CA LEU A 180 -13.95 -2.52 15.96
C LEU A 180 -14.34 -3.96 15.63
N PHE A 181 -13.86 -4.90 16.44
CA PHE A 181 -14.35 -6.27 16.42
C PHE A 181 -15.45 -6.41 17.47
N SER A 182 -16.64 -6.82 17.04
CA SER A 182 -17.85 -6.78 17.88
C SER A 182 -18.71 -8.03 17.73
N LYS A 183 -19.50 -8.29 18.77
CA LYS A 183 -20.54 -9.32 18.82
C LYS A 183 -21.87 -8.63 19.11
N GLY A 184 -22.63 -8.35 18.05
CA GLY A 184 -23.81 -7.50 18.16
C GLY A 184 -23.44 -6.10 18.67
N LYS A 185 -24.01 -5.67 19.80
CA LYS A 185 -23.74 -4.33 20.38
C LYS A 185 -22.48 -4.26 21.26
N GLU A 186 -21.86 -5.40 21.54
CA GLU A 186 -20.69 -5.47 22.40
C GLU A 186 -19.40 -5.37 21.57
N THR A 187 -18.59 -4.35 21.83
CA THR A 187 -17.24 -4.27 21.26
C THR A 187 -16.30 -5.16 22.05
N LEU A 188 -15.76 -6.19 21.39
CA LEU A 188 -14.82 -7.13 21.98
C LEU A 188 -13.38 -6.62 21.91
N GLN A 189 -13.01 -5.96 20.81
CA GLN A 189 -11.67 -5.44 20.62
C GLN A 189 -11.68 -4.14 19.80
N ARG A 190 -10.79 -3.22 20.16
CA ARG A 190 -10.46 -2.03 19.38
C ARG A 190 -9.07 -2.24 18.79
N ILE A 191 -8.95 -2.17 17.48
CA ILE A 191 -7.73 -2.53 16.76
C ILE A 191 -7.22 -1.28 16.05
N VAL A 192 -5.95 -0.99 16.27
CA VAL A 192 -5.24 0.13 15.64
C VAL A 192 -4.39 -0.39 14.49
N ARG A 193 -4.03 0.54 13.59
CA ARG A 193 -3.16 0.25 12.46
C ARG A 193 -1.72 0.22 12.92
N VAL A 194 -0.99 -0.83 12.60
CA VAL A 194 0.41 -1.02 13.00
C VAL A 194 1.22 -1.49 11.77
N PRO A 195 2.49 -1.06 11.63
CA PRO A 195 3.40 -1.63 10.65
C PRO A 195 3.92 -3.01 11.10
N TYR A 196 4.08 -3.93 10.16
CA TYR A 196 4.57 -5.29 10.39
C TYR A 196 5.77 -5.60 9.51
N TYR A 197 6.68 -6.41 10.03
CA TYR A 197 7.83 -6.95 9.32
C TYR A 197 7.72 -8.47 9.25
N VAL A 198 8.04 -9.04 8.08
CA VAL A 198 8.07 -10.48 7.89
C VAL A 198 9.51 -10.98 7.97
N GLU A 199 9.79 -11.74 9.02
CA GLU A 199 11.09 -12.37 9.23
C GLU A 199 11.09 -13.79 8.66
N GLN A 200 12.09 -14.12 7.84
CA GLN A 200 12.25 -15.48 7.33
C GLN A 200 12.98 -16.33 8.36
N ILE A 201 12.39 -17.47 8.73
CA ILE A 201 13.02 -18.41 9.65
C ILE A 201 14.07 -19.19 8.87
N GLN A 202 15.33 -19.17 9.34
CA GLN A 202 16.41 -19.94 8.74
C GLN A 202 16.27 -21.42 9.09
N GLY A 203 16.16 -22.30 8.08
CA GLY A 203 16.08 -23.75 8.30
C GLY A 203 15.60 -24.54 7.09
N PRO A 204 15.61 -25.89 7.17
CA PRO A 204 15.12 -26.77 6.10
C PRO A 204 13.59 -26.65 5.87
N GLU A 205 12.85 -26.18 6.87
CA GLU A 205 11.45 -25.77 6.71
C GLU A 205 11.43 -24.27 6.40
N LEU A 206 11.19 -23.91 5.14
CA LEU A 206 11.05 -22.52 4.68
C LEU A 206 9.82 -21.88 5.35
N GLY A 207 10.03 -21.26 6.51
CA GLY A 207 9.00 -20.62 7.33
C GLY A 207 9.19 -19.10 7.45
N TYR A 208 8.22 -18.44 8.06
CA TYR A 208 8.31 -17.02 8.39
C TYR A 208 7.52 -16.71 9.65
N GLU A 209 7.87 -15.59 10.27
CA GLU A 209 7.15 -14.97 11.37
C GLU A 209 6.78 -13.53 11.01
N ILE A 210 5.59 -13.10 11.43
CA ILE A 210 5.14 -11.71 11.24
C ILE A 210 5.21 -11.03 12.60
N VAL A 211 6.14 -10.08 12.72
CA VAL A 211 6.37 -9.30 13.94
C VAL A 211 5.95 -7.86 13.73
N GLU A 212 5.59 -7.16 14.80
CA GLU A 212 5.36 -5.72 14.74
C GLU A 212 6.69 -5.02 14.40
N PHE A 213 6.64 -4.08 13.47
CA PHE A 213 7.82 -3.35 13.04
C PHE A 213 8.08 -2.19 13.99
N ASN A 214 9.19 -2.27 14.73
CA ASN A 214 9.68 -1.15 15.55
C ASN A 214 10.84 -0.46 14.80
N PRO A 215 10.69 0.79 14.34
CA PRO A 215 11.76 1.50 13.62
C PRO A 215 12.99 1.82 14.48
N GLU A 216 12.89 1.77 15.81
CA GLU A 216 14.04 1.94 16.71
C GLU A 216 14.89 0.67 16.77
N GLU A 217 14.26 -0.50 16.89
CA GLU A 217 14.94 -1.81 16.93
C GLU A 217 15.29 -2.35 15.53
N MET A 218 14.59 -1.91 14.49
CA MET A 218 14.72 -2.39 13.10
C MET A 218 15.13 -1.25 12.16
N PHE A 219 16.11 -0.46 12.58
CA PHE A 219 16.51 0.79 11.92
C PHE A 219 17.09 0.58 10.50
N ASP A 220 17.63 -0.59 10.21
CA ASP A 220 18.17 -1.00 8.91
C ASP A 220 17.12 -1.62 7.98
N ARG A 221 15.90 -1.86 8.48
CA ARG A 221 14.80 -2.53 7.78
C ARG A 221 13.68 -1.56 7.46
N GLN A 222 12.75 -2.03 6.62
CA GLN A 222 11.49 -1.34 6.34
C GLN A 222 10.32 -2.28 6.61
N ALA A 223 9.22 -1.73 7.12
CA ALA A 223 7.98 -2.47 7.28
C ALA A 223 7.58 -3.15 5.97
N THR A 224 7.24 -4.44 6.03
CA THR A 224 6.79 -5.22 4.88
C THR A 224 5.36 -4.83 4.47
N PHE A 225 4.50 -4.55 5.45
CA PHE A 225 3.14 -4.05 5.23
C PHE A 225 2.60 -3.36 6.50
N GLU A 226 1.45 -2.71 6.39
CA GLU A 226 0.72 -2.13 7.52
C GLU A 226 -0.70 -2.71 7.55
N GLY A 227 -1.27 -2.92 8.74
CA GLY A 227 -2.62 -3.47 8.85
C GLY A 227 -3.22 -3.41 10.25
N TYR A 228 -4.48 -3.80 10.34
CA TYR A 228 -5.22 -3.98 11.59
C TYR A 228 -5.23 -5.47 11.92
N LYS A 229 -4.46 -5.89 12.93
CA LYS A 229 -4.33 -7.31 13.31
C LYS A 229 -5.47 -7.75 14.20
N LEU A 230 -6.17 -8.80 13.78
CA LEU A 230 -7.20 -9.49 14.53
C LEU A 230 -6.75 -10.93 14.78
N ASP A 231 -6.58 -11.28 16.05
CA ASP A 231 -6.31 -12.65 16.50
C ASP A 231 -7.62 -13.34 16.88
N LEU A 232 -8.01 -14.35 16.11
CA LEU A 232 -9.21 -15.15 16.36
C LEU A 232 -8.85 -16.34 17.24
N ALA A 233 -9.43 -16.39 18.44
CA ALA A 233 -9.24 -17.50 19.36
C ALA A 233 -10.02 -18.75 18.92
N PRO A 234 -9.46 -19.96 19.12
CA PRO A 234 -10.18 -21.21 18.81
C PRO A 234 -11.39 -21.45 19.72
N THR A 235 -11.48 -20.71 20.84
CA THR A 235 -12.58 -20.76 21.82
C THR A 235 -13.72 -19.78 21.51
N LEU A 236 -13.64 -19.02 20.41
CA LEU A 236 -14.73 -18.15 19.99
C LEU A 236 -16.02 -18.97 19.79
N GLU A 237 -17.12 -18.42 20.27
CA GLU A 237 -18.44 -19.04 20.10
C GLU A 237 -18.82 -19.07 18.62
N LYS A 238 -19.59 -20.08 18.20
CA LYS A 238 -20.09 -20.20 16.82
C LYS A 238 -21.28 -19.27 16.59
N VAL A 239 -21.01 -17.97 16.54
CA VAL A 239 -21.98 -16.89 16.35
C VAL A 239 -21.46 -15.89 15.31
N SER A 240 -22.32 -14.98 14.88
CA SER A 240 -21.93 -13.90 13.98
C SER A 240 -21.15 -12.81 14.72
N TYR A 241 -20.08 -12.33 14.09
CA TYR A 241 -19.26 -11.21 14.56
C TYR A 241 -19.22 -10.14 13.46
N GLU A 242 -19.02 -8.90 13.86
CA GLU A 242 -19.01 -7.74 12.98
C GLU A 242 -17.66 -7.00 13.09
N ILE A 243 -17.17 -6.54 11.94
CA ILE A 243 -16.01 -5.69 11.80
C ILE A 243 -16.52 -4.34 11.29
N ILE A 244 -16.33 -3.28 12.09
CA ILE A 244 -16.83 -1.92 11.82
C ILE A 244 -15.68 -0.93 11.85
#